data_AF-A0A183S9G0-F1
#
_entry.id   AF-A0A183S9G0-F1
#
_cell.length_a   1.000
_cell.length_b   1.000
_cell.length_c   1.000
_cell.angle_alpha   90.00
_cell.angle_beta   90.00
_cell.angle_gamma   90.00
#
_symmetry.space_group_name_H-M   'P 1'
#
loop_
_entity.id
_entity.type
_entity.pdbx_description
1 polymer ?
#
loop_
_entity_poly.entity_id
_entity_poly.type
_entity_poly.pdbx_seq_one_letter_code
_entity_poly.pdbx_strand_id
1 'polypeptide(L)'
;MYRFVCVRPGNANTSSDGIFSAECSISLILGAFNILFDPGSPWDGPLITKMLSDHGLKSSEVAFVVCSHPHIDHVGNLNFFPDATIHDELYQHPISYNNPFRIDDKVEIIFTPGHTESDVSLVVRDTEDYGTVVLTGDVFENEHDIGQPSLWMNNSINPALQDQSRKNLLKIADYIVPGHGAAFHVFYISVLIYLTGFGCFQHHLSTQKCTRRPFAELHDSQSRESDDFECFRFHLYI
;
A
#
# COMPACT_ATOMS: atom_id res chain seq x y z
N MET A 1 17.41 -10.00 -3.35
CA MET A 1 16.08 -9.86 -2.71
C MET A 1 15.87 -8.38 -2.48
N TYR A 2 14.63 -7.90 -2.56
CA TYR A 2 14.34 -6.49 -2.32
C TYR A 2 13.80 -6.29 -0.92
N ARG A 3 14.23 -5.21 -0.26
CA ARG A 3 13.72 -4.76 1.02
C ARG A 3 12.92 -3.48 0.82
N PHE A 4 11.68 -3.49 1.29
CA PHE A 4 10.82 -2.30 1.34
C PHE A 4 11.08 -1.54 2.64
N VAL A 5 11.23 -0.21 2.53
CA VAL A 5 11.32 0.71 3.66
C VAL A 5 10.28 1.81 3.50
N CYS A 6 9.35 1.87 4.44
CA CYS A 6 8.48 3.02 4.59
C CYS A 6 9.28 4.16 5.24
N VAL A 7 9.60 5.20 4.48
CA VAL A 7 10.35 6.38 4.97
C VAL A 7 9.40 7.28 5.75
N ARG A 8 8.22 7.51 5.19
CA ARG A 8 7.09 8.19 5.85
C ARG A 8 5.78 7.62 5.30
N PRO A 9 4.83 7.21 6.15
CA PRO A 9 3.45 6.98 5.71
C PRO A 9 2.77 8.32 5.41
N GLY A 10 2.03 8.40 4.31
CA GLY A 10 1.32 9.60 3.93
C GLY A 10 0.19 9.95 4.89
N ASN A 11 -0.32 11.17 4.76
CA ASN A 11 -1.51 11.64 5.45
C ASN A 11 -2.26 12.65 4.57
N ALA A 12 -3.59 12.67 4.69
CA ALA A 12 -4.42 13.77 4.22
C ALA A 12 -5.39 14.16 5.33
N ASN A 13 -5.37 15.43 5.73
CA ASN A 13 -6.17 15.94 6.85
C ASN A 13 -6.74 17.32 6.52
N THR A 14 -7.92 17.61 7.07
CA THR A 14 -8.49 18.95 7.10
C THR A 14 -8.54 19.42 8.55
N SER A 15 -7.93 20.56 8.84
CA SER A 15 -7.95 21.16 10.17
C SER A 15 -9.36 21.64 10.55
N SER A 16 -9.57 21.95 11.83
CA SER A 16 -10.83 22.54 12.32
C SER A 16 -11.23 23.83 11.58
N ASP A 17 -10.23 24.54 11.06
CA ASP A 17 -10.40 25.82 10.39
C ASP A 17 -10.59 25.66 8.87
N GLY A 18 -10.71 24.41 8.39
CA GLY A 18 -10.94 24.09 6.99
C GLY A 18 -9.68 24.08 6.12
N ILE A 19 -8.48 24.13 6.72
CA ILE A 19 -7.22 24.08 5.96
C ILE A 19 -6.91 22.62 5.65
N PHE A 20 -6.81 22.30 4.36
CA PHE A 20 -6.37 20.99 3.88
C PHE A 20 -4.84 20.91 3.85
N SER A 21 -4.30 19.79 4.32
CA SER A 21 -2.89 19.43 4.19
C SER A 21 -2.78 17.97 3.77
N ALA A 22 -1.94 17.72 2.77
CA ALA A 22 -1.59 16.38 2.33
C ALA A 22 -0.07 16.22 2.31
N GLU A 23 0.36 15.03 2.70
CA GLU A 23 1.73 14.55 2.61
C GLU A 23 1.67 13.15 2.01
N CYS A 24 2.39 12.91 0.93
CA CYS A 24 2.43 11.57 0.37
C CYS A 24 3.28 10.61 1.22
N SER A 25 3.04 9.31 1.01
CA SER A 25 3.94 8.24 1.40
C SER A 25 5.25 8.33 0.63
N ILE A 26 6.38 8.36 1.35
CA ILE A 26 7.72 8.27 0.75
C ILE A 26 8.26 6.87 1.04
N SER A 27 8.74 6.18 0.01
CA SER A 27 9.21 4.80 0.13
C SER A 27 10.54 4.55 -0.56
N LEU A 28 11.39 3.77 0.10
CA LEU A 28 12.68 3.35 -0.43
C LEU A 28 12.69 1.83 -0.62
N ILE A 29 13.07 1.39 -1.81
CA ILE A 29 13.26 -0.01 -2.15
C ILE A 29 14.76 -0.26 -2.32
N LEU A 30 15.29 -1.20 -1.56
CA LEU A 30 16.73 -1.52 -1.53
C LEU A 30 16.95 -2.92 -2.08
N GLY A 31 17.90 -3.06 -3.01
CA GLY A 31 18.19 -4.36 -3.63
C GLY A 31 19.20 -4.25 -4.76
N ALA A 32 18.94 -4.95 -5.87
CA ALA A 32 19.81 -4.87 -7.06
C ALA A 32 19.86 -3.44 -7.63
N PHE A 33 18.75 -2.71 -7.51
CA PHE A 33 18.65 -1.29 -7.77
C PHE A 33 18.05 -0.59 -6.56
N ASN A 34 18.61 0.53 -6.11
CA ASN A 34 17.95 1.36 -5.11
C ASN A 34 16.93 2.25 -5.82
N ILE A 35 15.69 2.23 -5.35
CA ILE A 35 14.56 2.92 -6.00
C ILE A 35 13.85 3.77 -4.95
N LEU A 36 13.67 5.05 -5.26
CA LEU A 36 12.81 5.95 -4.49
C LEU A 36 11.45 6.04 -5.18
N PHE A 37 10.38 5.82 -4.43
CA PHE A 37 9.01 6.00 -4.91
C PHE A 37 8.39 7.20 -4.19
N ASP A 38 7.89 8.16 -4.97
CA ASP A 38 7.35 9.46 -4.56
C ASP A 38 8.28 10.24 -3.62
N PRO A 39 9.18 11.09 -4.16
CA PRO A 39 10.13 11.88 -3.38
C PRO A 39 9.51 12.98 -2.48
N GLY A 40 8.23 12.93 -2.16
CA GLY A 40 7.58 13.90 -1.28
C GLY A 40 7.39 15.28 -1.89
N SER A 41 6.93 16.22 -1.06
CA SER A 41 6.74 17.63 -1.42
C SER A 41 8.06 18.40 -1.42
N PRO A 42 8.12 19.64 -1.98
CA PRO A 42 9.33 20.47 -1.91
C PRO A 42 9.81 20.76 -0.49
N TRP A 43 8.96 20.57 0.53
CA TRP A 43 9.30 20.76 1.94
C TRP A 43 10.01 19.54 2.56
N ASP A 44 10.02 18.40 1.87
CA ASP A 44 10.55 17.14 2.37
C ASP A 44 12.06 16.94 2.12
N GLY A 45 12.77 17.93 1.57
CA GLY A 45 14.21 17.86 1.33
C GLY A 45 15.07 17.42 2.54
N PRO A 46 14.81 17.90 3.77
CA PRO A 46 15.48 17.40 4.96
C PRO A 46 15.21 15.91 5.23
N LEU A 47 13.98 15.45 4.99
CA LEU A 47 13.61 14.03 5.15
C LEU A 47 14.29 13.15 4.10
N ILE A 48 14.37 13.61 2.84
CA ILE A 48 15.11 12.93 1.78
C ILE A 48 16.60 12.79 2.13
N THR A 49 17.22 13.87 2.59
CA THR A 49 18.64 13.85 3.00
C THR A 49 18.87 12.91 4.18
N LYS A 50 17.96 12.93 5.17
CA LYS A 50 18.03 12.05 6.33
C LYS A 50 17.87 10.58 5.93
N MET A 51 16.88 10.27 5.10
CA MET A 51 16.61 8.91 4.60
C MET A 51 17.84 8.31 3.91
N LEU A 52 18.50 9.08 3.04
CA LEU A 52 19.73 8.66 2.37
C LEU A 52 20.84 8.38 3.38
N SER A 53 21.05 9.30 4.34
CA SER A 53 22.06 9.15 5.39
C SER A 53 21.81 7.94 6.29
N ASP A 54 20.56 7.69 6.69
CA ASP A 54 20.17 6.56 7.56
C ASP A 54 20.47 5.21 6.90
N HIS A 55 20.47 5.16 5.56
CA HIS A 55 20.76 3.97 4.76
C HIS A 55 22.18 3.96 4.18
N GLY A 56 23.01 4.95 4.52
CA GLY A 56 24.38 5.06 4.03
C GLY A 56 24.49 5.29 2.52
N LEU A 57 23.46 5.87 1.89
CA LEU A 57 23.38 6.12 0.46
C LEU A 57 23.73 7.57 0.11
N LYS A 58 24.31 7.76 -1.06
CA LYS A 58 24.33 9.02 -1.80
C LYS A 58 23.14 9.08 -2.76
N SER A 59 22.73 10.28 -3.16
CA SER A 59 21.67 10.42 -4.16
C SER A 59 22.02 9.76 -5.50
N SER A 60 23.29 9.78 -5.90
CA SER A 60 23.80 9.09 -7.10
C SER A 60 23.71 7.56 -7.05
N GLU A 61 23.44 6.99 -5.88
CA GLU A 61 23.26 5.54 -5.69
C GLU A 61 21.79 5.12 -5.76
N VAL A 62 20.87 6.09 -5.91
CA VAL A 62 19.48 5.84 -6.28
C VAL A 62 19.41 5.73 -7.80
N ALA A 63 19.16 4.52 -8.29
CA ALA A 63 19.16 4.24 -9.73
C ALA A 63 17.87 4.73 -10.40
N PHE A 64 16.75 4.65 -9.70
CA PHE A 64 15.44 5.08 -10.19
C PHE A 64 14.72 5.94 -9.17
N VAL A 65 14.10 7.01 -9.66
CA VAL A 65 13.06 7.74 -8.91
C VAL A 65 11.76 7.57 -9.69
N VAL A 66 10.77 6.98 -9.06
CA VAL A 66 9.45 6.73 -9.64
C VAL A 66 8.46 7.68 -8.99
N CYS A 67 7.87 8.55 -9.79
CA CYS A 67 6.75 9.38 -9.39
C CYS A 67 5.47 8.65 -9.82
N SER A 68 4.56 8.41 -8.89
CA SER A 68 3.27 7.80 -9.18
C SER A 68 2.45 8.68 -10.13
N HIS A 69 2.46 10.00 -9.92
CA HIS A 69 1.74 11.00 -10.71
C HIS A 69 2.28 12.42 -10.41
N PRO A 70 1.93 13.47 -11.19
CA PRO A 70 2.61 14.76 -11.13
C PRO A 70 2.04 15.75 -10.09
N HIS A 71 1.42 15.27 -9.01
CA HIS A 71 1.02 16.15 -7.91
C HIS A 71 2.22 16.61 -7.07
N ILE A 72 2.12 17.82 -6.54
CA ILE A 72 3.26 18.56 -5.96
C ILE A 72 3.89 17.86 -4.75
N ASP A 73 3.08 17.13 -3.99
CA ASP A 73 3.49 16.37 -2.83
C ASP A 73 4.08 15.01 -3.17
N HIS A 74 4.07 14.58 -4.44
CA HIS A 74 4.70 13.36 -4.91
C HIS A 74 6.02 13.60 -5.66
N VAL A 75 6.23 14.78 -6.27
CA VAL A 75 7.38 15.03 -7.20
C VAL A 75 8.39 16.07 -6.71
N GLY A 76 8.23 16.59 -5.49
CA GLY A 76 8.84 17.81 -5.02
C GLY A 76 10.36 17.81 -4.84
N ASN A 77 11.01 16.64 -4.73
CA ASN A 77 12.47 16.54 -4.51
C ASN A 77 13.24 15.85 -5.64
N LEU A 78 12.71 15.85 -6.87
CA LEU A 78 13.42 15.30 -8.04
C LEU A 78 14.81 15.92 -8.26
N ASN A 79 15.00 17.18 -7.89
CA ASN A 79 16.27 17.91 -8.00
C ASN A 79 17.44 17.29 -7.20
N PHE A 80 17.15 16.41 -6.24
CA PHE A 80 18.20 15.71 -5.47
C PHE A 80 18.85 14.56 -6.26
N PHE A 81 18.21 14.07 -7.32
CA PHE A 81 18.57 12.83 -8.02
C PHE A 81 18.88 13.06 -9.50
N PRO A 82 19.87 13.92 -9.86
CA PRO A 82 20.16 14.26 -11.25
C PRO A 82 20.70 13.08 -12.06
N ASP A 83 21.25 12.04 -11.41
CA ASP A 83 21.83 10.86 -12.05
C ASP A 83 20.85 9.69 -12.16
N ALA A 84 19.67 9.78 -11.52
CA ALA A 84 18.69 8.71 -11.51
C ALA A 84 17.90 8.69 -12.83
N THR A 85 17.46 7.49 -13.23
CA THR A 85 16.39 7.39 -14.23
C THR A 85 15.07 7.80 -13.58
N ILE A 86 14.52 8.92 -14.02
CA ILE A 86 13.25 9.44 -13.52
C ILE A 86 12.11 8.87 -14.38
N HIS A 87 11.18 8.17 -13.73
CA HIS A 87 9.90 7.81 -14.32
C HIS A 87 8.82 8.75 -13.80
N ASP A 88 8.29 9.54 -14.71
CA ASP A 88 7.19 10.49 -14.56
C ASP A 88 6.50 10.58 -15.94
N GLU A 89 5.30 11.14 -16.00
CA GLU A 89 4.51 11.38 -17.22
C GLU A 89 5.35 12.01 -18.35
N LEU A 90 6.38 12.78 -17.98
CA LEU A 90 7.23 13.54 -18.89
C LEU A 90 8.36 12.74 -19.56
N TYR A 91 8.66 11.50 -19.16
CA TYR A 91 9.88 10.79 -19.61
C TYR A 91 9.68 9.45 -20.36
N GLN A 92 10.07 9.50 -21.65
CA GLN A 92 10.70 8.51 -22.56
C GLN A 92 10.16 7.08 -22.75
N HIS A 93 9.22 6.56 -21.96
CA HIS A 93 8.61 5.25 -22.25
C HIS A 93 7.10 5.28 -22.06
N PRO A 94 6.29 5.00 -23.10
CA PRO A 94 4.84 4.88 -22.93
C PRO A 94 4.55 3.61 -22.13
N ILE A 95 4.47 3.76 -20.81
CA ILE A 95 3.94 2.74 -19.92
C ILE A 95 2.44 2.67 -20.21
N SER A 96 1.94 1.47 -20.45
CA SER A 96 0.52 1.24 -20.66
C SER A 96 0.13 -0.08 -20.02
N TYR A 97 -1.16 -0.35 -19.95
CA TYR A 97 -1.68 -1.63 -19.42
C TYR A 97 -1.01 -2.87 -20.02
N ASN A 98 -0.58 -2.81 -21.28
CA ASN A 98 0.04 -3.93 -21.99
C ASN A 98 1.57 -3.78 -22.12
N ASN A 99 2.15 -2.72 -21.58
CA ASN A 99 3.57 -2.41 -21.69
C ASN A 99 4.11 -1.86 -20.35
N PRO A 100 4.25 -2.73 -19.34
CA PRO A 100 4.89 -2.33 -18.09
C PRO A 100 6.37 -2.05 -18.32
N PHE A 101 6.92 -1.10 -17.56
CA PHE A 101 8.37 -0.87 -17.55
C PHE A 101 9.02 -1.79 -16.53
N ARG A 102 9.80 -2.76 -17.00
CA ARG A 102 10.51 -3.72 -16.12
C ARG A 102 11.87 -3.16 -15.76
N ILE A 103 12.10 -2.94 -14.47
CA ILE A 103 13.42 -2.59 -13.93
C ILE A 103 14.27 -3.87 -13.86
N ASP A 104 13.69 -4.96 -13.35
CA ASP A 104 14.25 -6.31 -13.41
C ASP A 104 13.15 -7.38 -13.32
N ASP A 105 13.53 -8.63 -13.02
CA ASP A 105 12.59 -9.76 -12.91
C ASP A 105 11.62 -9.66 -11.73
N LYS A 106 11.90 -8.81 -10.74
CA LYS A 106 11.10 -8.66 -9.50
C LYS A 106 10.45 -7.29 -9.38
N VAL A 107 10.93 -6.30 -10.10
CA VAL A 107 10.47 -4.92 -10.00
C VAL A 107 9.99 -4.41 -11.35
N GLU A 108 8.73 -3.98 -11.38
CA GLU A 108 8.10 -3.39 -12.56
C GLU A 108 7.23 -2.20 -12.19
N ILE A 109 7.18 -1.22 -13.09
CA ILE A 109 6.28 -0.07 -13.05
C ILE A 109 5.11 -0.38 -13.98
N ILE A 110 3.89 -0.33 -13.44
CA ILE A 110 2.67 -0.66 -14.16
C ILE A 110 1.76 0.56 -14.27
N PHE A 111 1.01 0.65 -15.36
CA PHE A 111 0.05 1.73 -15.58
C PHE A 111 -1.22 1.51 -14.78
N THR A 112 -1.61 2.48 -13.96
CA THR A 112 -2.74 2.40 -13.03
C THR A 112 -3.60 3.66 -13.02
N PRO A 113 -4.04 4.16 -14.18
CA PRO A 113 -4.73 5.44 -14.30
C PRO A 113 -6.04 5.45 -13.53
N GLY A 114 -6.49 6.67 -13.26
CA GLY A 114 -7.83 6.99 -12.80
C GLY A 114 -7.85 8.12 -11.78
N HIS A 115 -6.90 8.16 -10.84
CA HIS A 115 -6.73 9.33 -9.97
C HIS A 115 -6.29 10.50 -10.85
N THR A 116 -5.22 10.30 -11.61
CA THR A 116 -4.88 11.07 -12.80
C THR A 116 -4.92 10.22 -14.07
N GLU A 117 -4.73 10.84 -15.24
CA GLU A 117 -4.70 10.11 -16.52
C GLU A 117 -3.40 9.31 -16.71
N SER A 118 -2.34 9.63 -15.97
CA SER A 118 -0.98 9.15 -16.20
C SER A 118 -0.43 8.29 -15.05
N ASP A 119 -1.26 7.95 -14.05
CA ASP A 119 -0.80 7.27 -12.83
C ASP A 119 -0.05 5.95 -13.11
N VAL A 120 1.01 5.73 -12.35
CA VAL A 120 1.75 4.47 -12.30
C VAL A 120 1.88 3.95 -10.87
N SER A 121 2.02 2.63 -10.75
CA SER A 121 2.32 1.94 -9.50
C SER A 121 3.62 1.13 -9.64
N LEU A 122 4.38 1.01 -8.54
CA LEU A 122 5.57 0.17 -8.48
C LEU A 122 5.21 -1.16 -7.82
N VAL A 123 5.48 -2.26 -8.53
CA VAL A 123 5.30 -3.63 -8.03
C VAL A 123 6.66 -4.19 -7.68
N VAL A 124 6.83 -4.64 -6.44
CA VAL A 124 8.06 -5.25 -5.92
C VAL A 124 7.73 -6.65 -5.40
N ARG A 125 8.19 -7.68 -6.11
CA ARG A 125 7.89 -9.08 -5.82
C ARG A 125 8.92 -9.71 -4.88
N ASP A 126 8.46 -10.68 -4.10
CA ASP A 126 9.26 -11.46 -3.15
C ASP A 126 10.14 -10.58 -2.25
N THR A 127 9.53 -9.57 -1.65
CA THR A 127 10.19 -8.76 -0.62
C THR A 127 10.46 -9.60 0.63
N GLU A 128 11.46 -9.20 1.41
CA GLU A 128 11.94 -9.95 2.59
C GLU A 128 10.81 -10.27 3.59
N ASP A 129 9.91 -9.30 3.86
CA ASP A 129 8.93 -9.41 4.95
C ASP A 129 7.46 -9.43 4.48
N TYR A 130 7.17 -8.98 3.26
CA TYR A 130 5.81 -8.60 2.86
C TYR A 130 5.29 -9.30 1.59
N GLY A 131 6.05 -10.21 0.98
CA GLY A 131 5.66 -10.83 -0.29
C GLY A 131 5.68 -9.79 -1.42
N THR A 132 4.58 -9.64 -2.16
CA THR A 132 4.41 -8.61 -3.19
C THR A 132 3.95 -7.28 -2.58
N VAL A 133 4.87 -6.31 -2.52
CA VAL A 133 4.56 -4.94 -2.14
C VAL A 133 4.18 -4.15 -3.38
N VAL A 134 3.07 -3.42 -3.32
CA VAL A 134 2.64 -2.51 -4.38
C VAL A 134 2.53 -1.10 -3.81
N LEU A 135 3.30 -0.18 -4.39
CA LEU A 135 3.26 1.24 -4.06
C LEU A 135 2.41 1.94 -5.10
N THR A 136 1.32 2.56 -4.65
CA THR A 136 0.19 2.84 -5.56
C THR A 136 0.00 4.31 -5.89
N GLY A 137 0.77 5.20 -5.26
CA GLY A 137 0.37 6.59 -5.13
C GLY A 137 -1.09 6.66 -4.66
N ASP A 138 -1.84 7.59 -5.23
CA ASP A 138 -3.22 7.89 -4.82
C ASP A 138 -4.27 6.99 -5.47
N VAL A 139 -3.87 5.92 -6.18
CA VAL A 139 -4.83 4.87 -6.59
C VAL A 139 -5.55 4.33 -5.35
N PHE A 140 -4.84 4.22 -4.23
CA PHE A 140 -5.38 4.09 -2.88
C PHE A 140 -4.97 5.31 -2.05
N GLU A 141 -5.96 6.00 -1.49
CA GLU A 141 -5.74 7.12 -0.56
C GLU A 141 -5.19 6.59 0.77
N ASN A 142 -5.87 5.61 1.35
CA ASN A 142 -5.50 4.92 2.59
C ASN A 142 -6.39 3.66 2.75
N GLU A 143 -6.11 2.79 3.73
CA GLU A 143 -6.88 1.54 3.93
C GLU A 143 -8.39 1.76 4.13
N HIS A 144 -8.81 2.87 4.76
CA HIS A 144 -10.22 3.13 5.06
C HIS A 144 -11.04 3.43 3.80
N ASP A 145 -10.39 3.83 2.71
CA ASP A 145 -11.02 4.16 1.44
C ASP A 145 -11.64 2.93 0.74
N ILE A 146 -11.25 1.73 1.16
CA ILE A 146 -11.83 0.44 0.72
C ILE A 146 -13.28 0.35 1.17
N GLY A 147 -13.55 0.75 2.42
CA GLY A 147 -14.89 0.74 3.01
C GLY A 147 -15.68 2.03 2.81
N GLN A 148 -15.00 3.10 2.36
CA GLN A 148 -15.59 4.44 2.18
C GLN A 148 -15.19 5.03 0.82
N PRO A 149 -15.84 4.59 -0.28
CA PRO A 149 -15.41 4.95 -1.63
C PRO A 149 -15.39 6.44 -1.94
N SER A 150 -16.20 7.25 -1.23
CA SER A 150 -16.20 8.70 -1.38
C SER A 150 -14.85 9.35 -1.08
N LEU A 151 -13.99 8.71 -0.27
CA LEU A 151 -12.67 9.24 0.07
C LEU A 151 -11.75 9.33 -1.16
N TRP A 152 -11.77 8.33 -2.04
CA TRP A 152 -10.94 8.34 -3.26
C TRP A 152 -11.73 8.83 -4.49
N MET A 153 -13.03 8.49 -4.60
CA MET A 153 -13.84 8.86 -5.77
C MET A 153 -13.97 10.38 -5.96
N ASN A 154 -13.99 11.15 -4.87
CA ASN A 154 -14.13 12.61 -4.94
C ASN A 154 -12.85 13.31 -5.44
N ASN A 155 -11.69 12.64 -5.34
CA ASN A 155 -10.39 13.18 -5.78
C ASN A 155 -9.94 12.61 -7.13
N SER A 156 -10.74 11.71 -7.71
CA SER A 156 -10.45 10.99 -8.95
C SER A 156 -10.88 11.77 -10.19
N ILE A 157 -10.01 11.86 -11.20
CA ILE A 157 -10.38 12.36 -12.54
C ILE A 157 -11.31 11.36 -13.25
N ASN A 158 -11.10 10.05 -13.06
CA ASN A 158 -11.92 9.00 -13.67
C ASN A 158 -12.16 7.85 -12.67
N PRO A 159 -13.23 7.93 -11.86
CA PRO A 159 -13.48 6.94 -10.81
C PRO A 159 -13.66 5.52 -11.33
N ALA A 160 -14.23 5.34 -12.51
CA ALA A 160 -14.43 4.01 -13.10
C ALA A 160 -13.10 3.36 -13.49
N LEU A 161 -12.18 4.16 -14.04
CA LEU A 161 -10.85 3.69 -14.42
C LEU A 161 -9.98 3.44 -13.17
N GLN A 162 -10.05 4.31 -12.17
CA GLN A 162 -9.35 4.12 -10.90
C GLN A 162 -9.85 2.86 -10.19
N ASP A 163 -11.15 2.59 -10.18
CA ASP A 163 -11.70 1.34 -9.64
C ASP A 163 -11.14 0.12 -10.37
N GLN A 164 -11.02 0.16 -11.70
CA GLN A 164 -10.40 -0.93 -12.44
C GLN A 164 -8.91 -1.12 -12.05
N SER A 165 -8.16 -0.03 -11.90
CA SER A 165 -6.78 -0.05 -11.42
C SER A 165 -6.69 -0.65 -10.01
N ARG A 166 -7.50 -0.17 -9.06
CA ARG A 166 -7.61 -0.71 -7.69
C ARG A 166 -7.88 -2.21 -7.68
N LYS A 167 -8.86 -2.68 -8.47
CA LYS A 167 -9.19 -4.11 -8.59
C LYS A 167 -8.06 -4.95 -9.16
N ASN A 168 -7.27 -4.41 -10.07
CA ASN A 168 -6.14 -5.12 -10.65
C ASN A 168 -4.99 -5.22 -9.65
N LEU A 169 -4.71 -4.15 -8.91
CA LEU A 169 -3.68 -4.13 -7.86
C LEU A 169 -4.00 -5.10 -6.72
N LEU A 170 -5.25 -5.13 -6.26
CA LEU A 170 -5.70 -6.05 -5.20
C LEU A 170 -5.57 -7.54 -5.55
N LYS A 171 -5.50 -7.89 -6.85
CA LYS A 171 -5.29 -9.28 -7.28
C LYS A 171 -3.84 -9.74 -7.16
N ILE A 172 -2.89 -8.80 -7.12
CA ILE A 172 -1.45 -9.10 -7.17
C ILE A 172 -0.70 -8.70 -5.90
N ALA A 173 -1.26 -7.78 -5.11
CA ALA A 173 -0.62 -7.27 -3.91
C ALA A 173 -0.86 -8.18 -2.71
N ASP A 174 0.20 -8.42 -1.93
CA ASP A 174 0.12 -8.93 -0.56
C ASP A 174 0.13 -7.76 0.45
N TYR A 175 0.74 -6.64 0.06
CA TYR A 175 0.89 -5.43 0.86
C TYR A 175 0.78 -4.17 -0.02
N ILE A 176 -0.09 -3.24 0.35
CA ILE A 176 -0.30 -1.97 -0.37
C ILE A 176 0.29 -0.82 0.42
N VAL A 177 1.03 0.06 -0.27
CA VAL A 177 1.49 1.35 0.24
C VAL A 177 0.68 2.46 -0.46
N PRO A 178 -0.33 3.03 0.22
CA PRO A 178 -1.20 4.06 -0.36
C PRO A 178 -0.53 5.44 -0.35
N GLY A 179 -1.11 6.40 -1.06
CA GLY A 179 -0.60 7.77 -1.18
C GLY A 179 -0.66 8.54 0.14
N HIS A 180 -1.74 8.45 0.89
CA HIS A 180 -2.03 9.30 2.07
C HIS A 180 -2.46 8.51 3.31
N GLY A 181 -1.80 7.39 3.59
CA GLY A 181 -2.04 6.61 4.79
C GLY A 181 -0.96 5.58 5.11
N ALA A 182 -1.18 4.84 6.19
CA ALA A 182 -0.34 3.70 6.53
C ALA A 182 -0.50 2.57 5.49
N ALA A 183 0.59 1.85 5.23
CA ALA A 183 0.57 0.64 4.42
C ALA A 183 -0.20 -0.49 5.12
N PHE A 184 -0.84 -1.36 4.34
CA PHE A 184 -1.75 -2.38 4.86
C PHE A 184 -1.66 -3.70 4.09
N HIS A 185 -1.98 -4.81 4.78
CA HIS A 185 -2.02 -6.14 4.20
C HIS A 185 -3.30 -6.36 3.38
N VAL A 186 -3.15 -7.04 2.24
CA VAL A 186 -4.27 -7.45 1.40
C VAL A 186 -4.63 -8.90 1.74
N PHE A 187 -5.80 -9.09 2.34
CA PHE A 187 -6.32 -10.43 2.62
C PHE A 187 -7.32 -10.86 1.55
N TYR A 188 -7.32 -12.16 1.22
CA TYR A 188 -8.20 -12.75 0.21
C TYR A 188 -9.69 -12.41 0.42
N ILE A 189 -10.14 -12.36 1.68
CA ILE A 189 -11.52 -11.99 2.01
C ILE A 189 -11.82 -10.52 1.71
N SER A 190 -10.86 -9.61 1.93
CA SER A 190 -10.98 -8.19 1.60
C SER A 190 -11.10 -7.98 0.09
N VAL A 191 -10.34 -8.76 -0.69
CA VAL A 191 -10.42 -8.77 -2.16
C VAL A 191 -11.79 -9.24 -2.63
N LEU A 192 -12.30 -10.36 -2.08
CA LEU A 192 -13.63 -10.86 -2.43
C LEU A 192 -14.74 -9.85 -2.10
N ILE A 193 -14.71 -9.24 -0.91
CA ILE A 193 -15.67 -8.23 -0.49
C ILE A 193 -15.66 -7.04 -1.46
N TYR A 194 -14.47 -6.52 -1.79
CA TYR A 194 -14.33 -5.38 -2.70
C TYR A 194 -14.79 -5.70 -4.13
N LEU A 195 -14.44 -6.89 -4.64
CA LEU A 195 -14.81 -7.31 -6.00
C LEU A 195 -16.29 -7.65 -6.17
N THR A 196 -16.94 -8.17 -5.11
CA THR A 196 -18.33 -8.63 -5.17
C THR A 196 -19.36 -7.59 -4.70
N GLY A 197 -18.91 -6.48 -4.09
CA GLY A 197 -19.79 -5.42 -3.62
C GLY A 197 -20.64 -5.79 -2.40
N PHE A 198 -20.34 -6.89 -1.72
CA PHE A 198 -21.00 -7.24 -0.46
C PHE A 198 -20.48 -6.32 0.65
N GLY A 199 -21.17 -5.20 0.84
CA GLY A 199 -20.89 -4.24 1.91
C GLY A 199 -20.80 -4.92 3.29
N CYS A 200 -19.87 -4.42 4.10
CA CYS A 200 -19.60 -4.81 5.47
C CYS A 200 -20.90 -5.03 6.27
N PHE A 201 -21.24 -6.30 6.56
CA PHE A 201 -22.16 -6.60 7.65
C PHE A 201 -21.42 -6.31 8.95
N GLN A 202 -21.78 -5.22 9.61
CA GLN A 202 -21.34 -4.95 10.98
C GLN A 202 -21.79 -6.11 11.88
N HIS A 203 -20.89 -7.04 12.20
CA HIS A 203 -21.12 -8.00 13.25
C HIS A 203 -20.99 -7.31 14.61
N HIS A 204 -22.13 -6.86 15.13
CA HIS A 204 -22.26 -6.48 16.53
C HIS A 204 -22.12 -7.75 17.38
N LEU A 205 -20.93 -7.96 17.95
CA LEU A 205 -20.72 -8.97 18.99
C LEU A 205 -21.43 -8.51 20.26
N SER A 206 -22.70 -8.88 20.40
CA SER A 206 -23.41 -8.85 21.68
C SER A 206 -22.77 -9.88 22.60
N THR A 207 -22.02 -9.42 23.59
CA THR A 207 -21.56 -10.27 24.69
C THR A 207 -22.74 -10.61 25.59
N GLN A 208 -23.45 -11.69 25.27
CA GLN A 208 -24.36 -12.28 26.27
C GLN A 208 -23.52 -12.91 27.37
N LYS A 209 -23.53 -12.26 28.54
CA LYS A 209 -23.02 -12.80 29.81
C LYS A 209 -23.68 -14.16 30.08
N CYS A 210 -22.93 -15.23 29.91
CA CYS A 210 -23.34 -16.56 30.34
C CYS A 210 -23.24 -16.62 31.87
N THR A 211 -24.38 -16.63 32.54
CA THR A 211 -24.49 -16.81 33.99
C THR A 211 -24.18 -18.26 34.35
N ARG A 212 -23.06 -18.49 35.06
CA ARG A 212 -22.75 -19.80 35.66
C ARG A 212 -23.72 -20.08 36.80
N ARG A 213 -24.39 -21.23 36.75
CA ARG A 213 -24.84 -21.97 37.95
C ARG A 213 -23.85 -23.11 38.21
N PRO A 214 -23.55 -23.44 39.48
CA PRO A 214 -22.43 -24.31 39.84
C PRO A 214 -22.78 -25.78 39.63
N PHE A 215 -21.82 -26.56 39.13
CA PHE A 215 -21.88 -28.02 39.20
C PHE A 215 -20.71 -28.53 40.03
N ALA A 216 -21.03 -29.51 40.85
CA ALA A 216 -20.30 -29.97 42.03
C ALA A 216 -18.90 -30.54 41.74
N GLU A 217 -18.04 -30.41 42.74
CA GLU A 217 -16.71 -31.00 42.87
C GLU A 217 -16.76 -32.53 42.75
N LEU A 218 -15.91 -33.10 41.89
CA LEU A 218 -15.34 -34.42 42.10
C LEU A 218 -13.85 -34.37 41.77
N HIS A 219 -13.09 -34.85 42.73
CA HIS A 219 -11.64 -34.89 42.82
C HIS A 219 -10.98 -35.86 41.82
N ASP A 220 -9.78 -35.46 41.42
CA ASP A 220 -8.54 -36.25 41.34
C ASP A 220 -7.98 -36.71 39.98
N SER A 221 -6.66 -36.56 39.93
CA SER A 221 -5.63 -37.29 39.18
C SER A 221 -5.25 -36.90 37.74
N GLN A 222 -4.02 -36.37 37.67
CA GLN A 222 -2.91 -36.73 36.77
C GLN A 222 -2.86 -36.27 35.29
N SER A 223 -1.94 -35.32 35.07
CA SER A 223 -0.92 -35.20 34.00
C SER A 223 -1.16 -35.80 32.60
N ARG A 224 -1.09 -34.95 31.56
CA ARG A 224 -0.02 -34.91 30.52
C ARG A 224 -0.35 -33.90 29.40
N GLU A 225 0.72 -33.42 28.76
CA GLU A 225 0.82 -32.50 27.62
C GLU A 225 0.02 -32.91 26.38
N SER A 226 -0.46 -31.93 25.60
CA SER A 226 -0.08 -31.73 24.18
C SER A 226 -0.91 -30.64 23.50
N ASP A 227 -0.27 -29.94 22.56
CA ASP A 227 -0.82 -28.95 21.62
C ASP A 227 -2.08 -29.43 20.88
N ASP A 228 -2.98 -28.50 20.54
CA ASP A 228 -3.88 -28.66 19.38
C ASP A 228 -4.13 -27.30 18.70
N PHE A 229 -3.59 -27.19 17.49
CA PHE A 229 -3.96 -26.24 16.45
C PHE A 229 -5.33 -26.64 15.88
N GLU A 230 -6.40 -25.87 16.13
CA GLU A 230 -7.64 -26.06 15.38
C GLU A 230 -7.63 -25.26 14.06
N CYS A 231 -7.38 -25.99 12.99
CA CYS A 231 -7.59 -25.60 11.61
C CYS A 231 -9.09 -25.67 11.28
N PHE A 232 -9.77 -24.54 11.16
CA PHE A 232 -11.18 -24.52 10.72
C PHE A 232 -11.27 -24.73 9.20
N ARG A 233 -11.54 -25.97 8.79
CA ARG A 233 -12.09 -26.30 7.46
C ARG A 233 -13.57 -25.93 7.42
N PHE A 234 -13.95 -24.99 6.57
CA PHE A 234 -15.34 -24.85 6.13
C PHE A 234 -15.53 -25.53 4.77
N HIS A 235 -16.38 -26.57 4.75
CA HIS A 235 -16.93 -27.15 3.54
C HIS A 235 -18.04 -26.22 3.02
N LEU A 236 -17.87 -25.70 1.79
CA LEU A 236 -18.92 -25.02 1.06
C LEU A 236 -19.68 -26.08 0.25
N TYR A 237 -20.94 -26.33 0.59
CA TYR A 237 -21.88 -26.88 -0.38
C TYR A 237 -22.39 -25.72 -1.24
N ILE A 238 -22.10 -25.88 -2.54
CA ILE A 238 -22.41 -25.06 -3.73
C ILE A 238 -23.46 -23.96 -3.55
#